data_AF-A0A7W5IDK4-F1
#
_entry.id   AF-A0A7W5IDK4-F1
#
_cell.length_a   1.000
_cell.length_b   1.000
_cell.length_c   1.000
_cell.angle_alpha   90.00
_cell.angle_beta   90.00
_cell.angle_gamma   90.00
#
_symmetry.space_group_name_H-M   'P 1'
#
loop_
_entity.id
_entity.type
_entity.pdbx_description
1 polymer ?
#
loop_
_entity_poly.entity_id
_entity_poly.type
_entity_poly.pdbx_seq_one_letter_code
_entity_poly.pdbx_strand_id
1 'polypeptide(L)'
;MTLLNPLKPFLAAALCAAAALLAANAQAQSAPASPASAPNGFTDAAASAALAKTASQTAAQPASASVTVTPGGTPAAVQWTLQVMRDGQQIDSFDGTTTLGQARTDTHHKVVTHNVGCKDQPAGSIDLQRTITVSPLQANAGAALLQIEAQETLESPSAPTTTDGCKLPPQPRQIGASHPGLSVPAGQWVNWTIVDKDPTIVYRVRASLAPPSAQP
;
A
#
# COMPACT_ATOMS: atom_id res chain seq x y z
N MET A 1 25.67 -45.27 33.77
CA MET A 1 24.31 -45.24 34.34
C MET A 1 23.44 -44.45 33.39
N THR A 2 22.72 -45.19 32.56
CA THR A 2 21.93 -44.69 31.44
C THR A 2 20.48 -44.90 31.82
N LEU A 3 19.70 -43.82 31.96
CA LEU A 3 18.25 -43.91 32.17
C LEU A 3 17.56 -43.20 31.00
N LEU A 4 17.17 -44.03 30.04
CA LEU A 4 16.21 -43.70 28.99
C LEU A 4 14.85 -43.44 29.63
N ASN A 5 14.17 -42.38 29.18
CA ASN A 5 12.75 -42.17 29.41
C ASN A 5 12.02 -42.12 28.06
N PRO A 6 11.35 -43.20 27.63
CA PRO A 6 10.37 -43.17 26.55
C PRO A 6 8.96 -43.51 27.06
N LEU A 7 7.95 -43.31 26.20
CA LEU A 7 6.50 -43.53 26.33
C LEU A 7 5.71 -42.25 26.68
N LYS A 8 4.62 -41.85 25.99
CA LYS A 8 3.79 -42.54 24.99
C LYS A 8 2.91 -41.52 24.22
N PRO A 9 2.44 -41.86 23.01
CA PRO A 9 1.57 -41.05 22.17
C PRO A 9 0.08 -41.34 22.45
N PHE A 10 -0.81 -40.41 22.09
CA PHE A 10 -2.22 -40.71 21.84
C PHE A 10 -2.71 -40.00 20.58
N LEU A 11 -3.06 -40.83 19.59
CA LEU A 11 -3.98 -40.49 18.52
C LEU A 11 -5.38 -40.23 19.11
N ALA A 12 -6.11 -39.29 18.53
CA ALA A 12 -7.55 -39.46 18.30
C ALA A 12 -8.01 -38.54 17.15
N ALA A 13 -8.44 -39.19 16.07
CA ALA A 13 -9.17 -38.60 14.97
C ALA A 13 -10.60 -38.22 15.41
N ALA A 14 -11.17 -37.18 14.81
CA ALA A 14 -12.61 -36.98 14.76
C ALA A 14 -13.01 -36.47 13.37
N LEU A 15 -13.44 -37.40 12.51
CA LEU A 15 -14.32 -37.14 11.39
C LEU A 15 -15.71 -36.79 11.94
N CYS A 16 -16.36 -35.76 11.39
CA CYS A 16 -17.81 -35.77 11.18
C CYS A 16 -18.17 -34.94 9.95
N ALA A 17 -18.97 -35.58 9.09
CA ALA A 17 -19.50 -35.09 7.84
C ALA A 17 -20.98 -34.69 8.01
N ALA A 18 -21.46 -33.75 7.19
CA ALA A 18 -22.82 -33.65 6.63
C ALA A 18 -22.94 -32.27 5.94
N ALA A 19 -23.10 -32.15 4.62
CA ALA A 19 -24.21 -32.52 3.73
C ALA A 19 -25.10 -31.30 3.39
N ALA A 20 -25.40 -31.21 2.10
CA ALA A 20 -25.94 -30.10 1.33
C ALA A 20 -27.37 -29.65 1.69
N LEU A 21 -27.77 -28.46 1.23
CA LEU A 21 -29.04 -28.26 0.52
C LEU A 21 -29.11 -26.92 -0.25
N LEU A 22 -29.81 -27.01 -1.38
CA LEU A 22 -30.00 -26.09 -2.51
C LEU A 22 -30.77 -24.79 -2.15
N ALA A 23 -30.55 -23.73 -2.94
CA ALA A 23 -31.62 -23.06 -3.69
C ALA A 23 -31.06 -22.14 -4.80
N ALA A 24 -31.45 -22.45 -6.03
CA ALA A 24 -31.36 -21.55 -7.19
C ALA A 24 -32.58 -20.62 -7.19
N ASN A 25 -32.43 -19.37 -7.65
CA ASN A 25 -33.54 -18.67 -8.27
C ASN A 25 -33.05 -17.70 -9.35
N ALA A 26 -33.78 -17.71 -10.46
CA ALA A 26 -33.42 -17.15 -11.75
C ALA A 26 -34.25 -15.90 -12.10
N GLN A 27 -33.66 -15.07 -12.98
CA GLN A 27 -34.27 -14.24 -14.03
C GLN A 27 -35.17 -13.02 -13.69
N ALA A 28 -34.74 -11.83 -14.16
CA ALA A 28 -35.33 -11.07 -15.30
C ALA A 28 -34.65 -9.68 -15.37
N GLN A 29 -33.80 -9.38 -16.37
CA GLN A 29 -34.10 -8.71 -17.64
C GLN A 29 -34.95 -7.42 -17.56
N SER A 30 -34.29 -6.27 -17.77
CA SER A 30 -34.85 -5.05 -18.38
C SER A 30 -33.69 -4.16 -18.87
N ALA A 31 -33.49 -4.13 -20.20
CA ALA A 31 -32.89 -2.99 -20.93
C ALA A 31 -34.06 -2.03 -21.32
N PRO A 32 -33.89 -0.82 -21.90
CA PRO A 32 -32.73 -0.33 -22.68
C PRO A 32 -32.38 1.19 -22.53
N ALA A 33 -31.40 1.61 -23.35
CA ALA A 33 -31.28 2.92 -24.03
C ALA A 33 -30.04 3.78 -23.67
N SER A 34 -29.11 3.82 -24.63
CA SER A 34 -28.30 4.99 -25.03
C SER A 34 -28.60 5.24 -26.53
N PRO A 35 -28.19 6.34 -27.20
CA PRO A 35 -27.46 7.54 -26.75
C PRO A 35 -28.14 8.86 -27.21
N ALA A 36 -27.67 10.01 -26.71
CA ALA A 36 -27.92 11.30 -27.36
C ALA A 36 -26.63 12.14 -27.42
N SER A 37 -26.15 12.34 -28.64
CA SER A 37 -25.11 13.27 -29.04
C SER A 37 -25.66 14.70 -29.06
N ALA A 38 -24.82 15.69 -28.74
CA ALA A 38 -25.03 17.07 -29.16
C ALA A 38 -23.68 17.71 -29.56
N PRO A 39 -23.70 18.67 -30.52
CA PRO A 39 -22.58 18.91 -31.43
C PRO A 39 -21.69 20.11 -31.08
N ASN A 40 -20.57 20.14 -31.80
CA ASN A 40 -19.52 21.13 -31.88
C ASN A 40 -19.99 22.59 -32.03
N GLY A 41 -19.30 23.50 -31.35
CA GLY A 41 -19.27 24.92 -31.66
C GLY A 41 -17.84 25.45 -31.57
N PHE A 42 -17.19 25.56 -32.73
CA PHE A 42 -15.90 26.24 -32.91
C PHE A 42 -16.15 27.75 -33.05
N THR A 43 -15.45 28.58 -32.28
CA THR A 43 -15.03 29.92 -32.71
C THR A 43 -13.76 30.33 -31.95
N ASP A 44 -12.64 30.17 -32.67
CA ASP A 44 -11.61 31.16 -32.97
C ASP A 44 -11.04 32.10 -31.90
N ALA A 45 -9.72 32.23 -31.97
CA ALA A 45 -8.83 33.02 -31.15
C ALA A 45 -8.51 34.37 -31.83
N ALA A 46 -8.55 35.48 -31.09
CA ALA A 46 -7.69 36.65 -31.29
C ALA A 46 -7.95 37.64 -30.14
N ALA A 47 -7.02 37.80 -29.19
CA ALA A 47 -6.00 38.84 -29.24
C ALA A 47 -6.58 40.25 -29.40
N SER A 48 -6.56 41.05 -28.33
CA SER A 48 -5.57 42.14 -28.22
C SER A 48 -5.83 43.01 -27.00
N ALA A 49 -4.72 43.51 -26.48
CA ALA A 49 -4.57 44.35 -25.32
C ALA A 49 -5.26 45.71 -25.43
N ALA A 50 -5.53 46.27 -24.24
CA ALA A 50 -5.32 47.66 -23.82
C ALA A 50 -6.57 48.26 -23.19
N LEU A 51 -6.50 48.59 -21.90
CA LEU A 51 -6.31 49.98 -21.47
C LEU A 51 -6.07 50.02 -19.95
N ALA A 52 -4.89 50.50 -19.59
CA ALA A 52 -4.57 50.96 -18.24
C ALA A 52 -5.18 52.34 -18.00
N LYS A 53 -5.83 52.56 -16.85
CA LYS A 53 -5.45 53.64 -15.91
C LYS A 53 -6.39 53.73 -14.70
N THR A 54 -5.75 54.12 -13.59
CA THR A 54 -6.28 54.84 -12.42
C THR A 54 -7.24 54.11 -11.49
N ALA A 55 -6.69 53.60 -10.38
CA ALA A 55 -7.05 54.07 -9.05
C ALA A 55 -5.96 53.71 -8.04
N SER A 56 -5.16 54.70 -7.66
CA SER A 56 -4.33 54.65 -6.46
C SER A 56 -5.25 54.70 -5.23
N GLN A 57 -5.25 53.67 -4.40
CA GLN A 57 -5.80 53.74 -3.05
C GLN A 57 -4.75 53.34 -2.02
N THR A 58 -4.34 54.36 -1.27
CA THR A 58 -3.59 54.32 -0.02
C THR A 58 -4.32 53.46 1.00
N ALA A 59 -3.72 52.36 1.42
CA ALA A 59 -4.09 51.66 2.64
C ALA A 59 -2.85 51.58 3.54
N ALA A 60 -2.94 52.23 4.70
CA ALA A 60 -1.94 52.19 5.75
C ALA A 60 -1.76 50.74 6.22
N GLN A 61 -0.53 50.25 6.11
CA GLN A 61 -0.15 48.90 6.49
C GLN A 61 0.09 48.84 8.00
N PRO A 62 -0.64 48.02 8.78
CA PRO A 62 -0.28 47.79 10.17
C PRO A 62 1.09 47.10 10.20
N ALA A 63 1.97 47.58 11.07
CA ALA A 63 3.30 47.04 11.27
C ALA A 63 3.19 45.55 11.62
N SER A 64 3.59 44.68 10.70
CA SER A 64 3.83 43.27 10.98
C SER A 64 4.95 43.19 12.00
N ALA A 65 4.62 42.84 13.24
CA ALA A 65 5.60 42.40 14.21
C ALA A 65 6.26 41.14 13.65
N SER A 66 7.51 41.25 13.21
CA SER A 66 8.34 40.13 12.81
C SER A 66 8.54 39.22 14.02
N VAL A 67 7.83 38.10 14.07
CA VAL A 67 8.23 37.00 14.96
C VAL A 67 9.55 36.48 14.41
N THR A 68 10.63 36.71 15.15
CA THR A 68 11.92 36.08 14.89
C THR A 68 11.77 34.57 15.11
N VAL A 69 11.51 33.82 14.04
CA VAL A 69 11.70 32.37 14.05
C VAL A 69 13.20 32.17 14.07
N THR A 70 13.76 31.76 15.22
CA THR A 70 15.15 31.35 15.31
C THR A 70 15.35 30.11 14.45
N PRO A 71 15.99 30.17 13.27
CA PRO A 71 16.25 28.98 12.46
C PRO A 71 17.53 28.37 13.02
N GLY A 72 17.40 27.34 13.86
CA GLY A 72 18.58 26.73 14.49
C GLY A 72 18.47 25.25 14.85
N GLY A 73 17.31 24.62 14.64
CA GLY A 73 17.17 23.18 14.83
C GLY A 73 17.23 22.45 13.49
N THR A 74 18.08 21.44 13.37
CA THR A 74 17.98 20.47 12.27
C THR A 74 16.59 19.85 12.30
N PRO A 75 15.85 19.80 11.18
CA PRO A 75 14.54 19.16 11.13
C PRO A 75 14.63 17.73 11.65
N ALA A 76 13.75 17.35 12.59
CA ALA A 76 13.74 16.00 13.12
C ALA A 76 13.48 14.99 11.99
N ALA A 77 14.20 13.88 12.01
CA ALA A 77 14.02 12.78 11.07
C ALA A 77 13.62 11.51 11.81
N VAL A 78 12.90 10.64 11.13
CA VAL A 78 12.44 9.35 11.63
C VAL A 78 13.13 8.26 10.81
N GLN A 79 13.88 7.40 11.47
CA GLN A 79 14.30 6.13 10.89
C GLN A 79 13.13 5.15 10.99
N TRP A 80 12.88 4.39 9.93
CA TRP A 80 11.79 3.44 9.88
C TRP A 80 12.20 2.17 9.13
N THR A 81 11.51 1.09 9.47
CA THR A 81 11.60 -0.20 8.79
C THR A 81 10.18 -0.73 8.62
N LEU A 82 9.87 -1.22 7.43
CA LEU A 82 8.60 -1.85 7.09
C LEU A 82 8.89 -3.25 6.54
N GLN A 83 8.35 -4.27 7.18
CA GLN A 83 8.39 -5.65 6.69
C GLN A 83 7.05 -6.01 6.08
N VAL A 84 7.09 -6.66 4.93
CA VAL A 84 5.89 -7.16 4.28
C VAL A 84 5.75 -8.63 4.60
N MET A 85 4.65 -8.99 5.26
CA MET A 85 4.32 -10.34 5.62
C MET A 85 3.20 -10.85 4.71
N ARG A 86 3.40 -12.00 4.07
CA ARG A 86 2.37 -12.77 3.38
C ARG A 86 2.13 -14.05 4.15
N ASP A 87 0.89 -14.26 4.61
CA ASP A 87 0.48 -15.44 5.37
C ASP A 87 1.43 -15.78 6.54
N GLY A 88 1.93 -14.74 7.22
CA GLY A 88 2.85 -14.86 8.35
C GLY A 88 4.35 -15.00 8.00
N GLN A 89 4.71 -15.08 6.72
CA GLN A 89 6.10 -15.11 6.27
C GLN A 89 6.56 -13.76 5.71
N GLN A 90 7.75 -13.31 6.08
CA GLN A 90 8.33 -12.09 5.50
C GLN A 90 8.70 -12.36 4.03
N ILE A 91 8.17 -11.53 3.13
CA ILE A 91 8.42 -11.64 1.68
C ILE A 91 9.18 -10.44 1.09
N ASP A 92 9.26 -9.33 1.83
CA ASP A 92 9.93 -8.11 1.42
C ASP A 92 10.21 -7.21 2.64
N SER A 93 11.06 -6.20 2.46
CA SER A 93 11.36 -5.19 3.46
C SER A 93 11.80 -3.87 2.85
N PHE A 94 11.39 -2.77 3.48
CA PHE A 94 11.81 -1.42 3.16
C PHE A 94 12.36 -0.76 4.42
N ASP A 95 13.31 0.14 4.24
CA ASP A 95 13.81 0.97 5.32
C ASP A 95 14.23 2.35 4.80
N GLY A 96 14.34 3.29 5.71
CA GLY A 96 14.80 4.62 5.38
C GLY A 96 14.79 5.56 6.57
N THR A 97 15.34 6.74 6.34
CA THR A 97 15.24 7.88 7.23
C THR A 97 14.52 9.00 6.48
N THR A 98 13.40 9.45 7.03
CA THR A 98 12.59 10.51 6.42
C THR A 98 12.41 11.66 7.40
N THR A 99 12.70 12.88 6.96
CA THR A 99 12.48 14.11 7.73
C THR A 99 10.99 14.34 7.96
N LEU A 100 10.61 14.89 9.13
CA LEU A 100 9.22 15.26 9.42
C LEU A 100 8.66 16.19 8.33
N GLY A 101 7.43 15.94 7.90
CA GLY A 101 6.75 16.70 6.84
C GLY A 101 7.26 16.40 5.42
N GLN A 102 8.20 15.47 5.26
CA GLN A 102 8.60 14.93 3.96
C GLN A 102 7.99 13.54 3.76
N ALA A 103 8.06 13.03 2.53
CA ALA A 103 7.69 11.68 2.18
C ALA A 103 8.84 10.99 1.44
N ARG A 104 9.00 9.69 1.67
CA ARG A 104 9.91 8.83 0.92
C ARG A 104 9.09 7.76 0.22
N THR A 105 9.28 7.62 -1.08
CA THR A 105 8.68 6.56 -1.90
C THR A 105 9.75 5.58 -2.34
N ASP A 106 9.47 4.30 -2.21
CA ASP A 106 10.31 3.22 -2.72
C ASP A 106 9.46 2.23 -3.51
N THR A 107 10.06 1.54 -4.47
CA THR A 107 9.39 0.55 -5.31
C THR A 107 10.28 -0.66 -5.52
N HIS A 108 9.82 -1.83 -5.09
CA HIS A 108 10.46 -3.12 -5.34
C HIS A 108 9.69 -3.91 -6.39
N HIS A 109 10.42 -4.69 -7.18
CA HIS A 109 9.90 -5.59 -8.20
C HIS A 109 10.35 -7.03 -7.94
N LYS A 110 9.50 -8.00 -8.30
CA LYS A 110 9.79 -9.42 -8.21
C LYS A 110 9.05 -10.17 -9.30
N VAL A 111 9.80 -10.72 -10.24
CA VAL A 111 9.24 -11.62 -11.25
C VAL A 111 9.05 -13.02 -10.65
N VAL A 112 7.83 -13.56 -10.77
CA VAL A 112 7.48 -14.92 -10.40
C VAL A 112 7.12 -15.70 -11.65
N THR A 113 7.69 -16.91 -11.79
CA THR A 113 7.43 -17.81 -12.91
C THR A 113 6.60 -19.01 -12.45
N HIS A 114 5.61 -19.38 -13.26
CA HIS A 114 4.71 -20.49 -13.06
C HIS A 114 4.86 -21.52 -14.17
N ASN A 115 4.83 -22.79 -13.77
CA ASN A 115 4.55 -23.88 -14.68
C ASN A 115 3.06 -23.84 -15.07
N VAL A 116 2.80 -23.89 -16.37
CA VAL A 116 1.47 -23.72 -16.97
C VAL A 116 1.31 -24.66 -18.19
N GLY A 117 0.11 -24.68 -18.75
CA GLY A 117 -0.26 -25.54 -19.86
C GLY A 117 -0.46 -27.00 -19.46
N CYS A 118 -0.88 -27.83 -20.42
CA CYS A 118 -1.19 -29.24 -20.18
C CYS A 118 0.05 -30.09 -19.87
N LYS A 119 1.24 -29.56 -20.18
CA LYS A 119 2.55 -30.21 -19.95
C LYS A 119 3.26 -29.72 -18.67
N ASP A 120 2.62 -28.80 -17.94
CA ASP A 120 3.14 -28.16 -16.73
C ASP A 120 4.60 -27.68 -16.89
N GLN A 121 4.82 -26.80 -17.87
CA GLN A 121 6.15 -26.25 -18.17
C GLN A 121 6.22 -24.76 -17.83
N PRO A 122 7.39 -24.23 -17.46
CA PRO A 122 7.56 -22.82 -17.12
C PRO A 122 7.27 -21.95 -18.35
N ALA A 123 6.15 -21.24 -18.34
CA ALA A 123 5.76 -20.39 -19.47
C ALA A 123 4.87 -19.19 -19.07
N GLY A 124 4.44 -19.08 -17.81
CA GLY A 124 3.74 -17.89 -17.31
C GLY A 124 4.61 -17.14 -16.34
N SER A 125 4.89 -15.86 -16.59
CA SER A 125 5.58 -14.98 -15.64
C SER A 125 4.74 -13.77 -15.30
N ILE A 126 4.89 -13.29 -14.06
CA ILE A 126 4.19 -12.13 -13.54
C ILE A 126 5.24 -11.26 -12.84
N ASP A 127 5.33 -9.98 -13.22
CA ASP A 127 6.09 -9.01 -12.46
C ASP A 127 5.22 -8.48 -11.31
N LEU A 128 5.61 -8.81 -10.09
CA LEU A 128 4.98 -8.28 -8.89
C LEU A 128 5.70 -7.00 -8.49
N GLN A 129 4.94 -5.94 -8.32
CA GLN A 129 5.45 -4.64 -7.91
C GLN A 129 4.88 -4.25 -6.55
N ARG A 130 5.69 -3.61 -5.73
CA ARG A 130 5.27 -3.00 -4.48
C ARG A 130 5.85 -1.60 -4.37
N THR A 131 4.99 -0.61 -4.30
CA THR A 131 5.34 0.79 -4.10
C THR A 131 4.84 1.25 -2.75
N ILE A 132 5.74 1.76 -1.92
CA ILE A 132 5.46 2.23 -0.57
C ILE A 132 5.85 3.70 -0.46
N THR A 133 4.97 4.53 0.07
CA THR A 133 5.26 5.90 0.46
C THR A 133 5.09 6.05 1.97
N VAL A 134 6.14 6.49 2.66
CA VAL A 134 6.14 6.75 4.11
C VAL A 134 6.35 8.24 4.35
N SER A 135 5.43 8.87 5.08
CA SER A 135 5.53 10.26 5.51
C SER A 135 5.37 10.38 7.04
N PRO A 136 6.44 10.72 7.76
CA PRO A 136 6.34 11.05 9.18
C PRO A 136 5.60 12.38 9.39
N LEU A 137 4.45 12.30 10.08
CA LEU A 137 3.63 13.47 10.41
C LEU A 137 4.08 14.12 11.71
N GLN A 138 4.42 13.30 12.71
CA GLN A 138 4.89 13.72 14.01
C GLN A 138 5.89 12.69 14.55
N ALA A 139 6.85 13.12 15.35
CA ALA A 139 7.69 12.21 16.10
C ALA A 139 8.24 12.86 17.37
N ASN A 140 8.39 12.04 18.40
CA ASN A 140 9.07 12.38 19.64
C ASN A 140 9.87 11.15 20.12
N ALA A 141 10.48 11.25 21.30
CA ALA A 141 11.31 10.17 21.85
C ALA A 141 10.53 8.86 22.12
N GLY A 142 9.21 8.93 22.30
CA GLY A 142 8.36 7.78 22.65
C GLY A 142 7.57 7.17 21.48
N ALA A 143 7.27 7.93 20.44
CA ALA A 143 6.50 7.44 19.28
C ALA A 143 6.70 8.28 18.02
N ALA A 144 6.41 7.69 16.88
CA ALA A 144 6.24 8.36 15.60
C ALA A 144 4.81 8.13 15.07
N LEU A 145 4.23 9.15 14.45
CA LEU A 145 2.97 9.08 13.73
C LEU A 145 3.28 9.11 12.23
N LEU A 146 2.95 8.04 11.52
CA LEU A 146 3.30 7.87 10.11
C LEU A 146 2.05 7.82 9.22
N GLN A 147 2.01 8.63 8.18
CA GLN A 147 1.15 8.34 7.03
C GLN A 147 1.87 7.33 6.14
N ILE A 148 1.17 6.27 5.74
CA ILE A 148 1.72 5.23 4.86
C ILE A 148 0.74 4.98 3.72
N GLU A 149 1.25 4.99 2.50
CA GLU A 149 0.49 4.61 1.31
C GLU A 149 1.20 3.44 0.63
N ALA A 150 0.40 2.52 0.12
CA ALA A 150 0.87 1.29 -0.48
C ALA A 150 0.11 1.01 -1.76
N GLN A 151 0.84 0.65 -2.82
CA GLN A 151 0.31 0.10 -4.05
C GLN A 151 1.02 -1.22 -4.33
N GLU A 152 0.25 -2.25 -4.60
CA GLU A 152 0.75 -3.61 -4.73
C GLU A 152 0.16 -4.28 -5.96
N THR A 153 1.00 -4.99 -6.70
CA THR A 153 0.58 -5.97 -7.70
C THR A 153 0.77 -7.35 -7.09
N LEU A 154 -0.34 -8.00 -6.77
CA LEU A 154 -0.38 -9.34 -6.21
C LEU A 154 -0.83 -10.34 -7.26
N GLU A 155 -0.57 -11.61 -7.00
CA GLU A 155 -1.14 -12.70 -7.77
C GLU A 155 -2.58 -12.95 -7.29
N SER A 156 -3.46 -13.27 -8.22
CA SER A 156 -4.78 -13.78 -7.88
C SER A 156 -4.63 -15.14 -7.19
N PRO A 157 -5.41 -15.40 -6.12
CA PRO A 157 -5.26 -16.61 -5.31
C PRO A 157 -5.60 -17.90 -6.08
N SER A 158 -6.44 -17.81 -7.11
CA SER A 158 -6.80 -18.93 -7.97
C SER A 158 -6.19 -18.78 -9.36
N ALA A 159 -5.44 -19.79 -9.80
CA ALA A 159 -5.00 -19.90 -11.18
C ALA A 159 -6.15 -20.40 -12.07
N PRO A 160 -6.49 -19.70 -13.18
CA PRO A 160 -7.52 -20.16 -14.10
C PRO A 160 -7.08 -21.41 -14.88
N THR A 161 -8.02 -22.05 -15.56
CA THR A 161 -7.76 -23.18 -16.48
C THR A 161 -8.47 -22.95 -17.81
N THR A 162 -7.97 -23.57 -18.88
CA THR A 162 -8.69 -23.65 -20.16
C THR A 162 -9.90 -24.59 -20.06
N THR A 163 -10.75 -24.60 -21.09
CA THR A 163 -11.88 -25.55 -21.20
C THR A 163 -11.42 -27.00 -21.17
N ASP A 164 -10.25 -27.29 -21.73
CA ASP A 164 -9.62 -28.63 -21.72
C ASP A 164 -8.91 -28.95 -20.39
N GLY A 165 -9.02 -28.07 -19.39
CA GLY A 165 -8.45 -28.26 -18.05
C GLY A 165 -6.97 -27.91 -17.90
N CYS A 166 -6.35 -27.29 -18.92
CA CYS A 166 -4.94 -26.94 -18.84
C CYS A 166 -4.72 -25.69 -17.98
N LYS A 167 -3.70 -25.72 -17.11
CA LYS A 167 -3.39 -24.62 -16.18
C LYS A 167 -2.99 -23.34 -16.91
N LEU A 168 -3.57 -22.22 -16.51
CA LEU A 168 -3.14 -20.88 -16.92
C LEU A 168 -2.38 -20.22 -15.76
N PRO A 169 -1.53 -19.21 -16.03
CA PRO A 169 -0.87 -18.49 -14.94
C PRO A 169 -1.91 -17.75 -14.09
N PRO A 170 -1.68 -17.61 -12.77
CA PRO A 170 -2.40 -16.65 -11.95
C PRO A 170 -2.44 -15.27 -12.62
N GLN A 171 -3.53 -14.53 -12.45
CA GLN A 171 -3.64 -13.19 -13.01
C GLN A 171 -3.15 -12.14 -12.01
N PRO A 172 -2.41 -11.10 -12.43
CA PRO A 172 -2.07 -10.00 -11.55
C PRO A 172 -3.33 -9.24 -11.11
N ARG A 173 -3.35 -8.78 -9.87
CA ARG A 173 -4.36 -7.86 -9.32
C ARG A 173 -3.67 -6.71 -8.62
N GLN A 174 -4.17 -5.50 -8.82
CA GLN A 174 -3.70 -4.32 -8.12
C GLN A 174 -4.52 -4.07 -6.88
N ILE A 175 -3.86 -3.72 -5.78
CA ILE A 175 -4.49 -3.24 -4.56
C ILE A 175 -3.80 -1.95 -4.12
N GLY A 176 -4.58 -1.08 -3.48
CA GLY A 176 -4.08 0.13 -2.82
C GLY A 176 -4.55 0.18 -1.38
N ALA A 177 -3.69 0.63 -0.47
CA ALA A 177 -4.02 0.82 0.93
C ALA A 177 -3.37 2.10 1.46
N SER A 178 -4.05 2.79 2.37
CA SER A 178 -3.55 3.98 3.04
C SER A 178 -3.83 3.91 4.53
N HIS A 179 -2.84 4.30 5.34
CA HIS A 179 -3.00 4.52 6.77
C HIS A 179 -2.67 5.99 7.05
N PRO A 180 -3.63 6.82 7.49
CA PRO A 180 -3.45 8.27 7.59
C PRO A 180 -2.59 8.72 8.78
N GLY A 181 -2.37 7.85 9.78
CA GLY A 181 -1.59 8.18 10.96
C GLY A 181 -1.34 6.96 11.86
N LEU A 182 -0.45 6.06 11.42
CA LEU A 182 -0.06 4.88 12.17
C LEU A 182 0.83 5.32 13.33
N SER A 183 0.34 5.14 14.56
CA SER A 183 1.11 5.41 15.77
C SER A 183 2.05 4.23 16.04
N VAL A 184 3.35 4.48 15.91
CA VAL A 184 4.42 3.49 16.10
C VAL A 184 5.22 3.86 17.35
N PRO A 185 5.07 3.13 18.48
CA PRO A 185 5.92 3.33 19.64
C PRO A 185 7.39 3.12 19.28
N ALA A 186 8.26 3.96 19.84
CA ALA A 186 9.66 4.04 19.46
C ALA A 186 10.35 2.66 19.58
N GLY A 187 10.88 2.18 18.47
CA GLY A 187 11.60 0.91 18.40
C GLY A 187 10.73 -0.34 18.58
N GLN A 188 9.40 -0.24 18.61
CA GLN A 188 8.48 -1.37 18.66
C GLN A 188 7.89 -1.68 17.27
N TRP A 189 7.45 -2.92 17.08
CA TRP A 189 6.71 -3.32 15.89
C TRP A 189 5.22 -3.08 16.07
N VAL A 190 4.58 -2.50 15.06
CA VAL A 190 3.13 -2.39 14.92
C VAL A 190 2.70 -3.08 13.64
N ASN A 191 1.57 -3.78 13.67
CA ASN A 191 1.03 -4.47 12.51
C ASN A 191 -0.10 -3.65 11.89
N TRP A 192 -0.08 -3.53 10.56
CA TRP A 192 -1.16 -2.98 9.76
C TRP A 192 -1.53 -3.98 8.66
N THR A 193 -2.72 -4.57 8.77
CA THR A 193 -3.25 -5.48 7.75
C THR A 193 -3.80 -4.69 6.58
N ILE A 194 -3.31 -4.95 5.36
CA ILE A 194 -3.79 -4.32 4.13
C ILE A 194 -4.63 -5.26 3.26
N VAL A 195 -4.50 -6.57 3.45
CA VAL A 195 -5.38 -7.59 2.87
C VAL A 195 -5.63 -8.64 3.94
N ASP A 196 -6.89 -8.95 4.22
CA ASP A 196 -7.26 -9.90 5.27
C ASP A 196 -7.16 -11.37 4.82
N LYS A 197 -7.29 -11.66 3.53
CA LYS A 197 -7.24 -13.03 2.98
C LYS A 197 -6.83 -13.09 1.50
N ASP A 198 -6.42 -14.29 1.10
CA ASP A 198 -6.19 -14.70 -0.29
C ASP A 198 -5.20 -13.84 -1.10
N PRO A 199 -3.97 -13.62 -0.64
CA PRO A 199 -3.38 -13.99 0.65
C PRO A 199 -3.57 -12.89 1.72
N THR A 200 -3.37 -13.22 2.99
CA THR A 200 -3.30 -12.18 4.04
C THR A 200 -1.98 -11.41 3.87
N ILE A 201 -2.06 -10.08 3.74
CA ILE A 201 -0.90 -9.19 3.69
C ILE A 201 -0.90 -8.25 4.89
N VAL A 202 0.16 -8.32 5.68
CA VAL A 202 0.38 -7.48 6.87
C VAL A 202 1.69 -6.75 6.73
N TYR A 203 1.66 -5.44 6.94
CA TYR A 203 2.86 -4.64 7.09
C TYR A 203 3.22 -4.53 8.57
N ARG A 204 4.43 -4.94 8.92
CA ARG A 204 4.98 -4.68 10.26
C ARG A 204 5.85 -3.45 10.15
N VAL A 205 5.56 -2.43 10.95
CA VAL A 205 6.24 -1.15 10.91
C VAL A 205 6.94 -0.90 12.24
N ARG A 206 8.20 -0.48 12.17
CA ARG A 206 9.00 -0.03 13.31
C ARG A 206 9.58 1.32 12.96
N ALA A 207 9.58 2.23 13.92
CA ALA A 207 10.13 3.57 13.72
C ALA A 207 10.70 4.14 15.01
N SER A 208 11.62 5.07 14.88
CA SER A 208 12.16 5.88 15.97
C SER A 208 12.72 7.19 15.41
N LEU A 209 12.91 8.19 16.27
CA LEU A 209 13.71 9.35 15.87
C LEU A 209 15.09 8.87 15.41
N ALA A 210 15.55 9.43 14.30
CA ALA A 210 16.91 9.23 13.83
C ALA A 210 17.87 9.95 14.78
N PRO A 211 19.08 9.39 14.98
CA PRO A 211 20.13 10.11 15.70
C PRO A 211 20.39 11.48 15.05
N PRO A 212 20.78 12.50 15.82
CA PRO A 212 21.30 13.73 15.24
C PRO A 212 22.43 13.38 14.28
N SER A 213 22.33 13.79 13.02
CA SER A 213 23.43 13.63 12.08
C SER A 213 24.62 14.44 12.59
N ALA A 214 25.74 13.77 12.90
CA ALA A 214 26.98 14.44 13.21
C ALA A 214 27.41 15.24 11.96
N GLN A 215 27.33 16.56 12.04
CA GLN A 215 27.83 17.44 10.99
C GLN A 215 29.36 17.39 11.04
N PRO A 216 30.05 17.11 9.92
CA PRO A 216 31.52 17.13 9.87
C PRO A 216 32.09 18.53 10.09
#